data_AF-A0A1V4Z576-F1
#
_entry.id   AF-A0A1V4Z576-F1
#
_cell.length_a   1.000
_cell.length_b   1.000
_cell.length_c   1.000
_cell.angle_alpha   90.00
_cell.angle_beta   90.00
_cell.angle_gamma   90.00
#
_symmetry.space_group_name_H-M   'P 1'
#
loop_
_entity.id
_entity.type
_entity.pdbx_description
1 polymer ?
#
loop_
_entity_poly.entity_id
_entity_poly.type
_entity_poly.pdbx_seq_one_letter_code
_entity_poly.pdbx_strand_id
1 'polypeptide(L)'
;MSRSKQIKIGLSILIVGTLLMAVTSTALAEPPSWAQPNPASGNANKSDKDQDDQQGKNVSPGQLKLGNLKAPPLATLHNFTASPKANNTVVDTVHLNVAKKTASQRINLVIRQLETYKKQISRSRLSADEKAAAIAVADNNIAWYRQQESAIQAAADLETVNGLAAVTNDQIGQMKVNMKLEAGIMACEQMESRIAAANSVSVMAAEKIGELKASADVTAALEGQLARYNEHVAAASQYTYAARTAFEGITNEGNTDSGFNAGYQQLRQAEAEMLRAYTELKLFYQLYLHNARNN
;
A
#
# COMPACT_ATOMS: atom_id res chain seq x y z
N MET A 1 16.76 38.55 32.77
CA MET A 1 17.72 37.94 31.82
C MET A 1 17.71 36.44 32.11
N SER A 2 16.80 35.61 31.57
CA SER A 2 16.56 35.14 30.18
C SER A 2 17.67 34.26 29.58
N ARG A 3 17.23 33.04 29.18
CA ARG A 3 17.89 31.96 28.39
C ARG A 3 18.81 31.05 29.23
N SER A 4 18.52 29.76 29.42
CA SER A 4 18.34 28.76 28.36
C SER A 4 17.33 27.67 28.75
N LYS A 5 16.17 27.68 28.09
CA LYS A 5 15.34 26.51 27.81
C LYS A 5 15.72 26.07 26.39
N GLN A 6 16.29 24.87 26.23
CA GLN A 6 16.23 24.11 24.98
C GLN A 6 15.39 22.86 25.30
N ILE A 7 14.07 22.97 25.16
CA ILE A 7 13.29 22.61 23.96
C ILE A 7 13.38 21.09 23.72
N LYS A 8 12.62 20.36 24.55
CA LYS A 8 11.94 19.13 24.14
C LYS A 8 10.81 19.55 23.18
N ILE A 9 10.95 19.25 21.89
CA ILE A 9 9.85 19.14 20.93
C ILE A 9 9.88 17.66 20.55
N GLY A 10 8.84 16.85 20.70
CA GLY A 10 7.44 17.10 20.96
C GLY A 10 6.73 15.84 20.47
N LEU A 11 6.81 14.78 21.28
CA LEU A 11 6.04 13.56 21.11
C LEU A 11 4.59 13.90 21.49
N SER A 12 3.71 14.07 20.50
CA SER A 12 2.22 14.10 20.57
C SER A 12 1.76 14.38 19.14
N ILE A 13 1.04 13.51 18.44
CA ILE A 13 -0.41 13.33 18.58
C ILE A 13 -0.79 11.98 17.95
N LEU A 14 -1.43 11.14 18.77
CA LEU A 14 -2.10 9.91 18.40
C LEU A 14 -3.53 10.28 17.98
N ILE A 15 -3.87 10.18 16.69
CA ILE A 15 -5.26 10.29 16.21
C ILE A 15 -5.56 9.10 15.28
N VAL A 16 -6.37 8.22 15.85
CA VAL A 16 -7.17 7.13 15.30
C VAL A 16 -8.00 7.61 14.12
N GLY A 17 -8.26 6.74 13.14
CA GLY A 17 -9.37 6.88 12.19
C GLY A 17 -8.99 6.77 10.72
N THR A 18 -9.35 5.63 10.12
CA THR A 18 -10.00 5.35 8.81
C THR A 18 -9.56 6.02 7.47
N LEU A 19 -8.69 5.35 6.67
CA LEU A 19 -8.67 5.55 5.20
C LEU A 19 -8.47 4.26 4.38
N LEU A 20 -9.45 4.02 3.51
CA LEU A 20 -9.42 3.11 2.37
C LEU A 20 -8.47 3.65 1.29
N MET A 21 -7.36 2.96 1.02
CA MET A 21 -6.64 3.15 -0.24
C MET A 21 -7.44 2.52 -1.37
N ALA A 22 -8.02 3.36 -2.24
CA ALA A 22 -8.33 2.97 -3.60
C ALA A 22 -7.00 2.74 -4.34
N VAL A 23 -6.47 1.51 -4.24
CA VAL A 23 -5.55 0.99 -5.25
C VAL A 23 -6.40 0.77 -6.50
N THR A 24 -6.40 1.74 -7.40
CA THR A 24 -6.80 1.48 -8.80
C THR A 24 -5.75 0.57 -9.40
N SER A 25 -5.88 -0.74 -9.16
CA SER A 25 -5.27 -1.77 -9.98
C SER A 25 -6.13 -1.91 -11.22
N THR A 26 -5.86 -1.09 -12.23
CA THR A 26 -6.17 -1.46 -13.62
C THR A 26 -5.24 -2.59 -14.00
N ALA A 27 -5.63 -3.82 -13.67
CA ALA A 27 -5.13 -5.04 -14.29
C ALA A 27 -6.24 -6.09 -14.18
N LEU A 28 -6.94 -6.28 -15.29
CA LEU A 28 -7.69 -7.48 -15.60
C LEU A 28 -6.77 -8.70 -15.34
N ALA A 29 -7.21 -9.59 -14.48
CA ALA A 29 -6.71 -10.96 -14.45
C ALA A 29 -7.92 -11.87 -14.24
N GLU A 30 -8.24 -12.61 -15.29
CA GLU A 30 -9.17 -13.73 -15.26
C GLU A 30 -8.76 -14.70 -14.13
N PRO A 31 -9.72 -15.36 -13.46
CA PRO A 31 -9.41 -16.35 -12.44
C PRO A 31 -8.62 -17.52 -13.06
N PRO A 32 -7.60 -18.06 -12.36
CA PRO A 32 -6.80 -19.16 -12.88
C PRO A 32 -7.63 -20.45 -13.02
N SER A 33 -7.36 -21.19 -14.10
CA SER A 33 -8.13 -22.34 -14.60
C SER A 33 -8.19 -23.58 -13.69
N TRP A 34 -7.64 -23.52 -12.48
CA TRP A 34 -7.68 -24.63 -11.51
C TRP A 34 -8.87 -24.54 -10.53
N ALA A 35 -9.67 -23.47 -10.60
CA ALA A 35 -10.83 -23.25 -9.74
C ALA A 35 -12.18 -23.68 -10.38
N GLN A 36 -12.18 -24.72 -11.23
CA GLN A 36 -13.43 -25.40 -11.62
C GLN A 36 -13.48 -26.80 -10.99
N PRO A 37 -14.51 -27.14 -10.21
CA PRO A 37 -14.74 -28.52 -9.80
C PRO A 37 -15.43 -29.27 -10.95
N ASN A 38 -14.93 -30.45 -11.31
CA ASN A 38 -15.71 -31.42 -12.07
C ASN A 38 -15.31 -32.86 -11.68
N PRO A 39 -16.17 -33.87 -11.87
CA PRO A 39 -16.46 -34.88 -10.87
C PRO A 39 -15.86 -36.24 -11.27
N ALA A 40 -16.04 -37.21 -10.40
CA ALA A 40 -15.60 -38.60 -10.54
C ALA A 40 -15.97 -39.27 -11.89
N SER A 41 -15.00 -40.00 -12.44
CA SER A 41 -15.11 -41.16 -13.37
C SER A 41 -13.67 -41.51 -13.77
N GLY A 42 -13.09 -42.69 -13.56
CA GLY A 42 -13.61 -44.00 -13.90
C GLY A 42 -12.75 -44.62 -15.02
N ASN A 43 -11.81 -45.49 -14.63
CA ASN A 43 -11.37 -46.71 -15.34
C ASN A 43 -10.30 -46.70 -16.48
N ALA A 44 -9.42 -47.70 -16.37
CA ALA A 44 -8.75 -48.56 -17.36
C ALA A 44 -7.71 -48.01 -18.39
N ASN A 45 -6.45 -48.38 -18.14
CA ASN A 45 -5.64 -49.34 -18.93
C ASN A 45 -5.53 -49.14 -20.46
N LYS A 46 -4.34 -48.77 -20.98
CA LYS A 46 -3.56 -49.58 -21.95
C LYS A 46 -2.23 -48.97 -22.37
N SER A 47 -1.36 -49.89 -22.76
CA SER A 47 0.03 -49.83 -23.18
C SER A 47 0.27 -49.40 -24.63
N ASP A 48 1.56 -49.21 -24.91
CA ASP A 48 2.31 -49.39 -26.16
C ASP A 48 2.50 -48.21 -27.14
N LYS A 49 3.79 -47.87 -27.29
CA LYS A 49 4.61 -47.75 -28.51
C LYS A 49 4.11 -46.87 -29.67
N ASP A 50 4.91 -45.89 -30.08
CA ASP A 50 5.91 -46.07 -31.15
C ASP A 50 6.72 -44.79 -31.40
N GLN A 51 7.90 -44.99 -31.98
CA GLN A 51 8.91 -44.02 -32.42
C GLN A 51 8.38 -43.15 -33.58
N ASP A 52 8.87 -41.90 -33.70
CA ASP A 52 9.71 -41.52 -34.84
C ASP A 52 10.30 -40.10 -34.73
N ASP A 53 11.50 -40.00 -35.27
CA ASP A 53 12.34 -38.82 -35.47
C ASP A 53 11.63 -37.64 -36.15
N GLN A 54 12.04 -36.40 -35.87
CA GLN A 54 12.55 -35.47 -36.89
C GLN A 54 13.28 -34.26 -36.28
N GLN A 55 14.37 -33.92 -36.95
CA GLN A 55 15.36 -32.89 -36.68
C GLN A 55 14.83 -31.46 -36.88
N GLY A 56 15.38 -30.54 -36.07
CA GLY A 56 15.91 -29.28 -36.57
C GLY A 56 14.97 -28.07 -36.61
N LYS A 57 15.26 -27.07 -35.76
CA LYS A 57 15.86 -25.79 -36.19
C LYS A 57 16.04 -24.85 -35.00
N ASN A 58 17.31 -24.61 -34.72
CA ASN A 58 17.83 -23.55 -33.87
C ASN A 58 17.51 -22.19 -34.53
N VAL A 59 16.82 -21.29 -33.84
CA VAL A 59 16.64 -19.89 -34.29
C VAL A 59 17.17 -18.98 -33.19
N SER A 60 18.37 -18.45 -33.41
CA SER A 60 18.93 -17.35 -32.64
C SER A 60 18.21 -16.04 -32.97
N PRO A 61 18.04 -15.12 -31.99
CA PRO A 61 17.33 -13.86 -32.15
C PRO A 61 18.11 -12.87 -33.03
N GLY A 62 17.33 -12.10 -33.80
CA GLY A 62 17.79 -11.25 -34.90
C GLY A 62 18.82 -10.19 -34.53
N GLN A 63 19.88 -10.15 -35.34
CA GLN A 63 20.78 -9.03 -35.47
C GLN A 63 20.06 -7.89 -36.24
N LEU A 64 19.90 -6.74 -35.57
CA LEU A 64 19.51 -5.49 -36.22
C LEU A 64 20.64 -5.03 -37.16
N LYS A 65 20.33 -4.97 -38.45
CA LYS A 65 21.18 -4.41 -39.52
C LYS A 65 21.21 -2.88 -39.37
N LEU A 66 22.27 -2.34 -38.77
CA LEU A 66 22.58 -0.90 -38.81
C LEU A 66 23.16 -0.56 -40.18
N GLY A 67 22.30 -0.04 -41.07
CA GLY A 67 22.70 0.50 -42.36
C GLY A 67 23.42 1.85 -42.22
N ASN A 68 24.59 1.95 -42.85
CA ASN A 68 25.22 3.14 -43.44
C ASN A 68 25.10 4.48 -42.70
N LEU A 69 25.87 4.65 -41.62
CA LEU A 69 26.32 5.97 -41.19
C LEU A 69 27.72 6.23 -41.73
N LYS A 70 27.80 7.13 -42.71
CA LYS A 70 29.05 7.63 -43.29
C LYS A 70 29.78 8.44 -42.21
N ALA A 71 30.92 7.95 -41.74
CA ALA A 71 31.75 8.67 -40.77
C ALA A 71 32.21 10.01 -41.36
N PRO A 72 32.09 11.14 -40.64
CA PRO A 72 32.65 12.41 -41.09
C PRO A 72 34.19 12.37 -41.05
N PRO A 73 34.86 13.15 -41.91
CA PRO A 73 36.31 13.13 -42.03
C PRO A 73 36.99 13.61 -40.74
N LEU A 74 38.07 12.89 -40.37
CA LEU A 74 39.01 13.23 -39.30
C LEU A 74 39.61 14.62 -39.53
N ALA A 75 39.08 15.63 -38.84
CA ALA A 75 39.71 16.93 -38.73
C ALA A 75 40.82 16.87 -37.66
N THR A 76 42.05 16.96 -38.14
CA THR A 76 43.21 17.64 -37.53
C THR A 76 43.24 17.78 -36.01
N LEU A 77 44.16 17.03 -35.40
CA LEU A 77 44.70 17.22 -34.05
C LEU A 77 45.12 18.68 -33.82
N HIS A 78 44.28 19.44 -33.12
CA HIS A 78 44.71 20.67 -32.47
C HIS A 78 45.39 20.33 -31.14
N ASN A 79 46.61 20.83 -31.02
CA ASN A 79 47.52 20.70 -29.89
C ASN A 79 46.91 21.33 -28.62
N PHE A 80 46.35 20.51 -27.72
CA PHE A 80 45.86 20.95 -26.41
C PHE A 80 47.00 20.98 -25.38
N THR A 81 47.95 21.89 -25.55
CA THR A 81 48.86 22.30 -24.46
C THR A 81 48.55 23.74 -24.07
N ALA A 82 47.34 23.96 -23.56
CA ALA A 82 46.98 25.14 -22.81
C ALA A 82 45.88 24.74 -21.81
N SER A 83 46.28 24.52 -20.56
CA SER A 83 45.37 24.24 -19.45
C SER A 83 44.50 25.47 -19.17
N PRO A 84 43.16 25.45 -19.39
CA PRO A 84 42.33 26.60 -19.09
C PRO A 84 41.67 26.39 -17.73
N LYS A 85 42.20 27.08 -16.70
CA LYS A 85 41.51 27.27 -15.41
C LYS A 85 40.11 27.91 -15.55
N ALA A 86 39.75 28.41 -16.73
CA ALA A 86 38.44 28.99 -17.05
C ALA A 86 37.33 27.96 -17.36
N ASN A 87 37.68 26.71 -17.68
CA ASN A 87 36.66 25.68 -17.96
C ASN A 87 36.00 25.12 -16.69
N ASN A 88 36.67 25.20 -15.53
CA ASN A 88 36.08 24.71 -14.28
C ASN A 88 34.88 25.56 -13.84
N THR A 89 34.94 26.88 -13.94
CA THR A 89 33.87 27.76 -13.44
C THR A 89 32.54 27.59 -14.18
N VAL A 90 32.58 27.34 -15.50
CA VAL A 90 31.37 27.07 -16.30
C VAL A 90 30.80 25.69 -15.97
N VAL A 91 31.67 24.68 -15.85
CA VAL A 91 31.28 23.32 -15.48
C VAL A 91 30.68 23.29 -14.06
N ASP A 92 31.27 24.00 -13.10
CA ASP A 92 30.79 24.11 -11.72
C ASP A 92 29.43 24.81 -11.64
N THR A 93 29.23 25.87 -12.42
CA THR A 93 27.94 26.59 -12.49
C THR A 93 26.84 25.71 -13.11
N VAL A 94 27.18 24.92 -14.14
CA VAL A 94 26.23 23.97 -14.75
C VAL A 94 25.86 22.88 -13.74
N HIS A 95 26.83 22.27 -13.06
CA HIS A 95 26.59 21.25 -12.04
C HIS A 95 25.73 21.78 -10.88
N LEU A 96 26.01 22.99 -10.39
CA LEU A 96 25.22 23.65 -9.37
C LEU A 96 23.76 23.81 -9.81
N ASN A 97 23.52 24.35 -11.01
CA ASN A 97 22.17 24.57 -11.52
C ASN A 97 21.40 23.26 -11.73
N VAL A 98 22.07 22.21 -12.20
CA VAL A 98 21.49 20.87 -12.33
C VAL A 98 21.10 20.32 -10.96
N ALA A 99 22.00 20.38 -9.98
CA ALA A 99 21.74 19.89 -8.62
C ALA A 99 20.54 20.60 -7.97
N LYS A 100 20.49 21.94 -8.08
CA LYS A 100 19.35 22.75 -7.61
C LYS A 100 18.04 22.30 -8.26
N LYS A 101 18.04 22.17 -9.60
CA LYS A 101 16.85 21.77 -10.36
C LYS A 101 16.37 20.37 -9.96
N THR A 102 17.27 19.40 -9.84
CA THR A 102 16.93 18.03 -9.44
C THR A 102 16.34 17.99 -8.03
N ALA A 103 16.94 18.70 -7.08
CA ALA A 103 16.42 18.75 -5.71
C ALA A 103 15.05 19.44 -5.63
N SER A 104 14.87 20.57 -6.30
CA SER A 104 13.56 21.24 -6.40
C SER A 104 12.50 20.36 -7.08
N GLN A 105 12.84 19.60 -8.11
CA GLN A 105 11.90 18.67 -8.74
C GLN A 105 11.41 17.59 -7.77
N ARG A 106 12.31 17.04 -6.93
CA ARG A 106 11.96 16.07 -5.90
C ARG A 106 11.03 16.67 -4.85
N ILE A 107 11.35 17.86 -4.35
CA ILE A 107 10.50 18.61 -3.42
C ILE A 107 9.10 18.82 -4.00
N ASN A 108 9.02 19.31 -5.24
CA ASN A 108 7.75 19.55 -5.91
C ASN A 108 6.91 18.28 -6.10
N LEU A 109 7.56 17.14 -6.39
CA LEU A 109 6.86 15.85 -6.47
C LEU A 109 6.23 15.49 -5.13
N VAL A 110 6.96 15.64 -4.03
CA VAL A 110 6.48 15.33 -2.67
C VAL A 110 5.36 16.27 -2.25
N ILE A 111 5.47 17.57 -2.53
CA ILE A 111 4.38 18.52 -2.31
C ILE A 111 3.11 18.09 -3.06
N ARG A 112 3.23 17.67 -4.33
CA ARG A 112 2.06 17.17 -5.09
C ARG A 112 1.45 15.90 -4.46
N GLN A 113 2.28 15.01 -3.94
CA GLN A 113 1.82 13.82 -3.22
C GLN A 113 1.05 14.20 -1.95
N LEU A 114 1.57 15.14 -1.16
CA LEU A 114 0.89 15.66 0.02
C LEU A 114 -0.43 16.38 -0.31
N GLU A 115 -0.48 17.16 -1.38
CA GLU A 115 -1.73 17.79 -1.83
C GLU A 115 -2.76 16.76 -2.32
N THR A 116 -2.30 15.66 -2.91
CA THR A 116 -3.16 14.54 -3.29
C THR A 116 -3.69 13.82 -2.06
N TYR A 117 -2.83 13.57 -1.08
CA TYR A 117 -3.19 13.00 0.21
C TYR A 117 -4.25 13.86 0.92
N LYS A 118 -4.05 15.19 1.00
CA LYS A 118 -5.06 16.12 1.55
C LYS A 118 -6.41 15.98 0.86
N LYS A 119 -6.44 15.97 -0.47
CA LYS A 119 -7.70 15.80 -1.24
C LYS A 119 -8.38 14.47 -0.95
N GLN A 120 -7.61 13.39 -0.79
CA GLN A 120 -8.14 12.08 -0.42
C GLN A 120 -8.73 12.09 1.00
N ILE A 121 -8.01 12.67 1.97
CA ILE A 121 -8.48 12.84 3.35
C ILE A 121 -9.76 13.68 3.39
N SER A 122 -9.86 14.79 2.65
CA SER A 122 -11.08 15.61 2.63
C SER A 122 -12.32 14.83 2.17
N ARG A 123 -12.14 13.90 1.22
CA ARG A 123 -13.21 13.04 0.66
C ARG A 123 -13.48 11.77 1.47
N SER A 124 -12.67 11.48 2.48
CA SER A 124 -12.82 10.32 3.32
C SER A 124 -14.08 10.38 4.21
N ARG A 125 -14.41 9.26 4.84
CA ARG A 125 -15.49 9.16 5.85
C ARG A 125 -15.04 9.57 7.26
N LEU A 126 -13.87 10.18 7.39
CA LEU A 126 -13.36 10.66 8.66
C LEU A 126 -14.24 11.73 9.28
N SER A 127 -14.20 11.80 10.62
CA SER A 127 -14.74 12.91 11.37
C SER A 127 -14.04 14.23 10.97
N ALA A 128 -14.69 15.35 11.28
CA ALA A 128 -14.13 16.66 10.95
C ALA A 128 -12.77 16.90 11.65
N ASP A 129 -12.62 16.44 12.89
CA ASP A 129 -11.41 16.63 13.69
C ASP A 129 -10.24 15.78 13.16
N GLU A 130 -10.50 14.52 12.81
CA GLU A 130 -9.49 13.64 12.18
C GLU A 130 -9.00 14.20 10.84
N LYS A 131 -9.93 14.70 10.01
CA LYS A 131 -9.57 15.37 8.75
C LYS A 131 -8.69 16.59 8.99
N ALA A 132 -9.08 17.44 9.94
CA ALA A 132 -8.34 18.65 10.27
C ALA A 132 -6.92 18.32 10.75
N ALA A 133 -6.76 17.32 11.62
CA ALA A 133 -5.47 16.89 12.12
C ALA A 133 -4.55 16.36 11.00
N ALA A 134 -5.03 15.44 10.16
CA ALA A 134 -4.25 14.88 9.07
C ALA A 134 -3.87 15.93 8.01
N ILE A 135 -4.79 16.85 7.69
CA ILE A 135 -4.52 17.96 6.76
C ILE A 135 -3.48 18.92 7.36
N ALA A 136 -3.54 19.24 8.65
CA ALA A 136 -2.58 20.10 9.31
C ALA A 136 -1.14 19.52 9.27
N VAL A 137 -1.00 18.20 9.46
CA VAL A 137 0.30 17.52 9.31
C VAL A 137 0.83 17.64 7.88
N ALA A 138 -0.03 17.44 6.87
CA ALA A 138 0.38 17.60 5.47
C ALA A 138 0.76 19.06 5.15
N ASP A 139 0.02 20.05 5.65
CA ASP A 139 0.30 21.47 5.44
C ASP A 139 1.62 21.91 6.09
N ASN A 140 1.91 21.43 7.30
CA ASN A 140 3.19 21.68 7.97
C ASN A 140 4.37 21.11 7.16
N ASN A 141 4.24 19.90 6.63
CA ASN A 141 5.26 19.29 5.77
C ASN A 141 5.42 20.07 4.45
N ILE A 142 4.32 20.48 3.80
CA ILE A 142 4.37 21.31 2.58
C ILE A 142 5.11 22.62 2.85
N ALA A 143 4.82 23.30 3.96
CA ALA A 143 5.48 24.54 4.34
C ALA A 143 6.99 24.34 4.53
N TRP A 144 7.39 23.28 5.23
CA TRP A 144 8.80 22.92 5.42
C TRP A 144 9.50 22.63 4.08
N TYR A 145 8.88 21.85 3.19
CA TYR A 145 9.45 21.56 1.86
C TYR A 145 9.62 22.81 1.00
N ARG A 146 8.66 23.76 1.04
CA ARG A 146 8.80 25.05 0.34
C ARG A 146 9.95 25.89 0.90
N GLN A 147 10.15 25.86 2.21
CA GLN A 147 11.30 26.53 2.84
C GLN A 147 12.62 25.91 2.37
N GLN A 148 12.71 24.58 2.31
CA GLN A 148 13.91 23.89 1.81
C GLN A 148 14.16 24.19 0.33
N GLU A 149 13.12 24.23 -0.50
CA GLU A 149 13.26 24.61 -1.90
C GLU A 149 13.88 26.01 -2.04
N SER A 150 13.39 26.98 -1.27
CA SER A 150 13.95 28.34 -1.24
C SER A 150 15.42 28.35 -0.82
N ALA A 151 15.78 27.59 0.23
CA ALA A 151 17.16 27.47 0.69
C ALA A 151 18.08 26.86 -0.38
N ILE A 152 17.62 25.83 -1.09
CA ILE A 152 18.35 25.19 -2.20
C ILE A 152 18.57 26.17 -3.36
N GLN A 153 17.56 26.97 -3.70
CA GLN A 153 17.69 27.97 -4.75
C GLN A 153 18.66 29.09 -4.37
N ALA A 154 18.69 29.48 -3.09
CA ALA A 154 19.58 30.52 -2.56
C ALA A 154 21.05 30.07 -2.36
N ALA A 155 21.31 28.77 -2.27
CA ALA A 155 22.65 28.23 -2.03
C ALA A 155 23.66 28.67 -3.11
N ALA A 156 24.87 29.08 -2.72
CA ALA A 156 25.87 29.63 -3.63
C ALA A 156 26.79 28.56 -4.24
N ASP A 157 26.88 27.40 -3.61
CA ASP A 157 27.84 26.35 -3.93
C ASP A 157 27.18 24.95 -3.89
N LEU A 158 27.86 23.99 -4.53
CA LEU A 158 27.36 22.64 -4.72
C LEU A 158 27.31 21.84 -3.41
N GLU A 159 28.24 22.10 -2.49
CA GLU A 159 28.31 21.42 -1.19
C GLU A 159 27.05 21.73 -0.36
N THR A 160 26.68 23.00 -0.29
CA THR A 160 25.46 23.47 0.39
C THR A 160 24.21 22.87 -0.24
N VAL A 161 24.11 22.84 -1.58
CA VAL A 161 22.96 22.21 -2.27
C VAL A 161 22.87 20.72 -1.95
N ASN A 162 23.98 20.00 -1.99
CA ASN A 162 24.00 18.57 -1.69
C ASN A 162 23.63 18.29 -0.23
N GLY A 163 24.12 19.09 0.72
CA GLY A 163 23.75 18.99 2.13
C GLY A 163 22.25 19.19 2.36
N LEU A 164 21.66 20.25 1.79
CA LEU A 164 20.22 20.51 1.88
C LEU A 164 19.39 19.41 1.19
N ALA A 165 19.86 18.91 0.04
CA ALA A 165 19.21 17.81 -0.66
C ALA A 165 19.25 16.49 0.13
N ALA A 166 20.35 16.20 0.84
CA ALA A 166 20.45 15.03 1.71
C ALA A 166 19.44 15.10 2.86
N VAL A 167 19.39 16.21 3.59
CA VAL A 167 18.40 16.44 4.65
C VAL A 167 16.96 16.33 4.13
N THR A 168 16.72 16.86 2.93
CA THR A 168 15.41 16.75 2.27
C THR A 168 15.07 15.29 1.95
N ASN A 169 16.01 14.50 1.43
CA ASN A 169 15.78 13.09 1.11
C ASN A 169 15.50 12.27 2.37
N ASP A 170 16.23 12.51 3.47
CA ASP A 170 16.01 11.82 4.74
C ASP A 170 14.61 12.13 5.28
N GLN A 171 14.18 13.39 5.22
CA GLN A 171 12.83 13.79 5.62
C GLN A 171 11.75 13.13 4.74
N ILE A 172 11.98 13.02 3.43
CA ILE A 172 11.07 12.32 2.51
C ILE A 172 10.95 10.84 2.89
N GLY A 173 12.06 10.17 3.21
CA GLY A 173 12.08 8.79 3.66
C GLY A 173 11.25 8.60 4.93
N GLN A 174 11.50 9.43 5.95
CA GLN A 174 10.75 9.40 7.22
C GLN A 174 9.26 9.69 7.03
N MET A 175 8.93 10.67 6.17
CA MET A 175 7.54 11.00 5.87
C MET A 175 6.80 9.81 5.23
N LYS A 176 7.44 9.10 4.29
CA LYS A 176 6.85 7.90 3.66
C LYS A 176 6.61 6.80 4.70
N VAL A 177 7.59 6.55 5.57
CA VAL A 177 7.48 5.59 6.70
C VAL A 177 6.23 5.91 7.51
N ASN A 178 6.12 7.16 7.98
CA ASN A 178 5.02 7.59 8.84
C ASN A 178 3.67 7.52 8.12
N MET A 179 3.57 8.03 6.90
CA MET A 179 2.33 7.99 6.12
C MET A 179 1.81 6.57 5.90
N LYS A 180 2.70 5.60 5.65
CA LYS A 180 2.32 4.20 5.44
C LYS A 180 1.92 3.51 6.73
N LEU A 181 2.67 3.74 7.81
CA LEU A 181 2.33 3.27 9.15
C LEU A 181 0.93 3.77 9.54
N GLU A 182 0.73 5.09 9.53
CA GLU A 182 -0.54 5.71 9.93
C GLU A 182 -1.70 5.22 9.06
N ALA A 183 -1.55 5.20 7.74
CA ALA A 183 -2.60 4.68 6.84
C ALA A 183 -2.94 3.21 7.12
N GLY A 184 -1.94 2.40 7.46
CA GLY A 184 -2.13 1.00 7.83
C GLY A 184 -2.89 0.83 9.14
N ILE A 185 -2.49 1.56 10.18
CA ILE A 185 -3.17 1.57 11.48
C ILE A 185 -4.64 1.98 11.34
N MET A 186 -4.89 3.07 10.61
CA MET A 186 -6.25 3.55 10.33
C MET A 186 -7.12 2.47 9.65
N ALA A 187 -6.54 1.70 8.72
CA ALA A 187 -7.25 0.63 8.03
C ALA A 187 -7.56 -0.55 8.96
N CYS A 188 -6.64 -0.89 9.88
CA CYS A 188 -6.89 -1.89 10.93
C CYS A 188 -8.05 -1.47 11.85
N GLU A 189 -8.05 -0.23 12.34
CA GLU A 189 -9.12 0.29 13.22
C GLU A 189 -10.50 0.23 12.55
N GLN A 190 -10.56 0.50 11.24
CA GLN A 190 -11.80 0.38 10.48
C GLN A 190 -12.30 -1.07 10.43
N MET A 191 -11.40 -2.02 10.19
CA MET A 191 -11.75 -3.43 10.17
C MET A 191 -12.17 -3.91 11.57
N GLU A 192 -11.48 -3.49 12.62
CA GLU A 192 -11.83 -3.76 14.02
C GLU A 192 -13.24 -3.25 14.37
N SER A 193 -13.61 -2.05 13.89
CA SER A 193 -14.97 -1.53 14.05
C SER A 193 -16.04 -2.41 13.36
N ARG A 194 -15.75 -2.90 12.14
CA ARG A 194 -16.64 -3.84 11.42
C ARG A 194 -16.78 -5.17 12.17
N ILE A 195 -15.67 -5.68 12.71
CA ILE A 195 -15.64 -6.92 13.52
C ILE A 195 -16.43 -6.72 14.82
N ALA A 196 -16.29 -5.58 15.49
CA ALA A 196 -17.06 -5.28 16.69
C ALA A 196 -18.57 -5.28 16.42
N ALA A 197 -19.01 -4.66 15.32
CA ALA A 197 -20.41 -4.70 14.89
C ALA A 197 -20.89 -6.14 14.59
N ALA A 198 -20.05 -6.95 13.93
CA ALA A 198 -20.33 -8.37 13.67
C ALA A 198 -20.49 -9.19 14.97
N ASN A 199 -19.63 -8.95 15.97
CA ASN A 199 -19.76 -9.58 17.28
C ASN A 199 -21.08 -9.18 17.98
N SER A 200 -21.52 -7.93 17.88
CA SER A 200 -22.83 -7.52 18.40
C SER A 200 -23.98 -8.26 17.68
N VAL A 201 -23.87 -8.47 16.37
CA VAL A 201 -24.86 -9.26 15.62
C VAL A 201 -24.88 -10.71 16.07
N SER A 202 -23.73 -11.31 16.35
CA SER A 202 -23.62 -12.66 16.89
C SER A 202 -24.40 -12.83 18.20
N VAL A 203 -24.21 -11.89 19.14
CA VAL A 203 -24.91 -11.88 20.43
C VAL A 203 -26.42 -11.81 20.22
N MET A 204 -26.90 -10.88 19.39
CA MET A 204 -28.33 -10.76 19.07
C MET A 204 -28.88 -12.03 18.41
N ALA A 205 -28.12 -12.68 17.53
CA ALA A 205 -28.52 -13.92 16.88
C ALA A 205 -28.66 -15.06 17.90
N ALA A 206 -27.73 -15.19 18.85
CA ALA A 206 -27.81 -16.17 19.93
C ALA A 206 -29.05 -15.96 20.81
N GLU A 207 -29.34 -14.71 21.19
CA GLU A 207 -30.56 -14.36 21.93
C GLU A 207 -31.82 -14.79 21.17
N LYS A 208 -31.88 -14.49 19.87
CA LYS A 208 -33.02 -14.86 19.02
C LYS A 208 -33.22 -16.36 18.88
N ILE A 209 -32.14 -17.15 18.86
CA ILE A 209 -32.25 -18.61 18.89
C ILE A 209 -32.92 -19.06 20.20
N GLY A 210 -32.49 -18.53 21.35
CA GLY A 210 -33.05 -18.89 22.65
C GLY A 210 -34.52 -18.51 22.82
N GLU A 211 -34.97 -17.44 22.15
CA GLU A 211 -36.38 -17.03 22.11
C GLU A 211 -37.24 -17.89 21.18
N LEU A 212 -36.63 -18.50 20.16
CA LEU A 212 -37.31 -19.34 19.18
C LEU A 212 -37.66 -20.67 19.87
N LYS A 213 -38.92 -20.82 20.31
CA LYS A 213 -39.47 -22.06 20.91
C LYS A 213 -39.60 -23.21 19.90
N ALA A 214 -38.56 -23.45 19.11
CA ALA A 214 -38.49 -24.45 18.06
C ALA A 214 -38.11 -25.83 18.62
N SER A 215 -38.15 -26.85 17.75
CA SER A 215 -37.63 -28.18 18.09
C SER A 215 -36.11 -28.16 18.27
N ALA A 216 -35.58 -29.13 19.02
CA ALA A 216 -34.15 -29.26 19.28
C ALA A 216 -33.30 -29.32 17.98
N ASP A 217 -33.81 -30.00 16.95
CA ASP A 217 -33.12 -30.11 15.65
C ASP A 217 -32.99 -28.75 14.94
N VAL A 218 -34.04 -27.92 15.01
CA VAL A 218 -34.03 -26.56 14.42
C VAL A 218 -33.07 -25.66 15.19
N THR A 219 -33.11 -25.70 16.52
CA THR A 219 -32.19 -24.96 17.37
C THR A 219 -30.74 -25.34 17.05
N ALA A 220 -30.42 -26.63 16.97
CA ALA A 220 -29.08 -27.11 16.64
C ALA A 220 -28.61 -26.65 15.24
N ALA A 221 -29.51 -26.62 14.25
CA ALA A 221 -29.18 -26.13 12.92
C ALA A 221 -28.84 -24.62 12.92
N LEU A 222 -29.60 -23.82 13.66
CA LEU A 222 -29.36 -22.37 13.81
C LEU A 222 -28.06 -22.10 14.57
N GLU A 223 -27.81 -22.82 15.66
CA GLU A 223 -26.58 -22.71 16.45
C GLU A 223 -25.35 -23.10 15.62
N GLY A 224 -25.44 -24.18 14.84
CA GLY A 224 -24.35 -24.59 13.94
C GLY A 224 -24.05 -23.54 12.87
N GLN A 225 -25.08 -22.83 12.39
CA GLN A 225 -24.91 -21.75 11.43
C GLN A 225 -24.29 -20.49 12.06
N LEU A 226 -24.71 -20.15 13.29
CA LEU A 226 -24.11 -19.08 14.06
C LEU A 226 -22.65 -19.38 14.45
N ALA A 227 -22.31 -20.65 14.71
CA ALA A 227 -20.94 -21.06 14.97
C ALA A 227 -20.03 -20.80 13.75
N ARG A 228 -20.44 -21.18 12.54
CA ARG A 228 -19.71 -20.89 11.30
C ARG A 228 -19.54 -19.39 11.06
N TYR A 229 -20.58 -18.60 11.31
CA TYR A 229 -20.49 -17.14 11.30
C TYR A 229 -19.37 -16.64 12.23
N ASN A 230 -19.37 -17.10 13.48
CA ASN A 230 -18.41 -16.70 14.50
C ASN A 230 -16.97 -17.12 14.16
N GLU A 231 -16.77 -18.28 13.55
CA GLU A 231 -15.46 -18.74 13.08
C GLU A 231 -14.85 -17.75 12.07
N HIS A 232 -15.63 -17.27 11.10
CA HIS A 232 -15.17 -16.28 10.13
C HIS A 232 -14.88 -14.91 10.77
N VAL A 233 -15.73 -14.45 11.70
CA VAL A 233 -15.48 -13.19 12.43
C VAL A 233 -14.20 -13.29 13.28
N ALA A 234 -13.96 -14.44 13.91
CA ALA A 234 -12.72 -14.69 14.66
C ALA A 234 -11.48 -14.71 13.75
N ALA A 235 -11.57 -15.38 12.60
CA ALA A 235 -10.49 -15.40 11.61
C ALA A 235 -10.17 -13.98 11.08
N ALA A 236 -11.21 -13.17 10.81
CA ALA A 236 -11.03 -11.77 10.42
C ALA A 236 -10.29 -10.96 11.50
N SER A 237 -10.59 -11.20 12.78
CA SER A 237 -9.88 -10.57 13.90
C SER A 237 -8.41 -10.96 13.95
N GLN A 238 -8.07 -12.24 13.76
CA GLN A 238 -6.69 -12.71 13.71
C GLN A 238 -5.90 -12.07 12.57
N TYR A 239 -6.47 -12.00 11.37
CA TYR A 239 -5.84 -11.33 10.23
C TYR A 239 -5.68 -9.82 10.46
N THR A 240 -6.66 -9.17 11.09
CA THR A 240 -6.58 -7.74 11.41
C THR A 240 -5.47 -7.45 12.41
N TYR A 241 -5.31 -8.32 13.42
CA TYR A 241 -4.20 -8.24 14.37
C TYR A 241 -2.84 -8.42 13.67
N ALA A 242 -2.71 -9.44 12.82
CA ALA A 242 -1.49 -9.66 12.04
C ALA A 242 -1.16 -8.48 11.11
N ALA A 243 -2.19 -7.85 10.52
CA ALA A 243 -2.03 -6.64 9.72
C ALA A 243 -1.46 -5.49 10.56
N ARG A 244 -2.02 -5.25 11.75
CA ARG A 244 -1.58 -4.22 12.68
C ARG A 244 -0.11 -4.43 13.06
N THR A 245 0.27 -5.64 13.43
CA THR A 245 1.67 -5.99 13.73
C THR A 245 2.60 -5.71 12.54
N ALA A 246 2.17 -6.02 11.30
CA ALA A 246 2.98 -5.76 10.11
C ALA A 246 3.16 -4.25 9.84
N PHE A 247 2.12 -3.44 10.07
CA PHE A 247 2.21 -1.98 9.94
C PHE A 247 3.08 -1.39 11.06
N GLU A 248 2.88 -1.78 12.32
CA GLU A 248 3.69 -1.33 13.46
C GLU A 248 5.18 -1.71 13.33
N GLY A 249 5.47 -2.76 12.56
CA GLY A 249 6.85 -3.14 12.20
C GLY A 249 7.55 -2.21 11.21
N ILE A 250 6.83 -1.27 10.58
CA ILE A 250 7.43 -0.26 9.68
C ILE A 250 8.15 0.78 10.53
N THR A 251 9.49 0.73 10.51
CA THR A 251 10.33 1.59 11.37
C THR A 251 11.33 2.42 10.58
N ASN A 252 11.56 2.10 9.31
CA ASN A 252 12.52 2.79 8.46
C ASN A 252 12.21 2.57 6.97
N GLU A 253 12.87 3.34 6.10
CA GLU A 253 12.62 3.28 4.66
C GLU A 253 12.91 1.89 4.07
N GLY A 254 13.89 1.16 4.61
CA GLY A 254 14.30 -0.15 4.11
C GLY A 254 13.26 -1.26 4.27
N ASN A 255 12.31 -1.12 5.21
CA ASN A 255 11.24 -2.09 5.44
C ASN A 255 9.82 -1.54 5.18
N THR A 256 9.71 -0.29 4.72
CA THR A 256 8.44 0.40 4.52
C THR A 256 7.54 -0.30 3.51
N ASP A 257 8.08 -0.68 2.36
CA ASP A 257 7.29 -1.31 1.29
C ASP A 257 6.89 -2.74 1.65
N SER A 258 7.80 -3.52 2.21
CA SER A 258 7.52 -4.90 2.62
C SER A 258 6.52 -4.96 3.76
N GLY A 259 6.67 -4.13 4.80
CA GLY A 259 5.74 -4.07 5.93
C GLY A 259 4.36 -3.61 5.51
N PHE A 260 4.28 -2.57 4.67
CA PHE A 260 3.01 -2.07 4.17
C PHE A 260 2.28 -3.10 3.30
N ASN A 261 3.00 -3.76 2.39
CA ASN A 261 2.42 -4.81 1.56
C ASN A 261 1.95 -5.99 2.40
N ALA A 262 2.75 -6.44 3.37
CA ALA A 262 2.36 -7.52 4.28
C ALA A 262 1.09 -7.18 5.07
N GLY A 263 1.01 -5.98 5.64
CA GLY A 263 -0.18 -5.52 6.37
C GLY A 263 -1.42 -5.49 5.48
N TYR A 264 -1.31 -4.95 4.26
CA TYR A 264 -2.42 -4.90 3.32
C TYR A 264 -2.88 -6.30 2.87
N GLN A 265 -1.95 -7.24 2.68
CA GLN A 265 -2.30 -8.64 2.37
C GLN A 265 -3.19 -9.24 3.46
N GLN A 266 -2.84 -9.02 4.73
CA GLN A 266 -3.62 -9.52 5.87
C GLN A 266 -5.01 -8.86 5.92
N LEU A 267 -5.11 -7.55 5.68
CA LEU A 267 -6.42 -6.87 5.61
C LEU A 267 -7.32 -7.42 4.50
N ARG A 268 -6.76 -7.82 3.35
CA ARG A 268 -7.55 -8.50 2.29
C ARG A 268 -8.09 -9.85 2.74
N GLN A 269 -7.32 -10.61 3.52
CA GLN A 269 -7.80 -11.87 4.10
C GLN A 269 -8.90 -11.60 5.14
N ALA A 270 -8.71 -10.61 6.01
CA ALA A 270 -9.74 -10.20 6.97
C ALA A 270 -11.05 -9.81 6.26
N GLU A 271 -10.97 -9.05 5.17
CA GLU A 271 -12.14 -8.68 4.37
C GLU A 271 -12.83 -9.89 3.73
N ALA A 272 -12.05 -10.84 3.19
CA ALA A 272 -12.59 -12.07 2.63
C ALA A 272 -13.36 -12.89 3.68
N GLU A 273 -12.82 -13.02 4.90
CA GLU A 273 -13.52 -13.69 6.00
C GLU A 273 -14.78 -12.93 6.42
N MET A 274 -14.75 -11.59 6.48
CA MET A 274 -15.96 -10.80 6.78
C MET A 274 -17.07 -10.98 5.72
N LEU A 275 -16.72 -11.17 4.45
CA LEU A 275 -17.69 -11.49 3.39
C LEU A 275 -18.27 -12.90 3.53
N ARG A 276 -17.47 -13.88 3.97
CA ARG A 276 -17.95 -15.23 4.29
C ARG A 276 -18.87 -15.21 5.50
N ALA A 277 -18.49 -14.50 6.58
CA ALA A 277 -19.35 -14.27 7.73
C ALA A 277 -20.71 -13.69 7.28
N TYR A 278 -20.72 -12.67 6.43
CA TYR A 278 -21.99 -12.13 5.91
C TYR A 278 -22.84 -13.17 5.15
N THR A 279 -22.21 -14.05 4.39
CA THR A 279 -22.89 -15.18 3.73
C THR A 279 -23.51 -16.13 4.74
N GLU A 280 -22.78 -16.52 5.77
CA GLU A 280 -23.27 -17.41 6.84
C GLU A 280 -24.44 -16.77 7.61
N LEU A 281 -24.38 -15.46 7.88
CA LEU A 281 -25.43 -14.70 8.54
C LEU A 281 -26.72 -14.66 7.69
N LYS A 282 -26.60 -14.53 6.38
CA LYS A 282 -27.75 -14.55 5.48
C LYS A 282 -28.46 -15.89 5.51
N LEU A 283 -27.70 -16.99 5.52
CA LEU A 283 -28.25 -18.34 5.64
C LEU A 283 -28.92 -18.54 7.01
N PHE A 284 -28.27 -18.09 8.10
CA PHE A 284 -28.85 -18.07 9.43
C PHE A 284 -30.22 -17.37 9.44
N TYR A 285 -30.29 -16.16 8.87
CA TYR A 285 -31.52 -15.38 8.84
C TYR A 285 -32.63 -16.06 8.04
N GLN A 286 -32.30 -16.71 6.92
CA GLN A 286 -33.27 -17.47 6.12
C GLN A 286 -33.84 -18.67 6.89
N LEU A 287 -32.98 -19.43 7.57
CA LEU A 287 -33.40 -20.54 8.42
C LEU A 287 -34.28 -20.03 9.57
N TYR A 288 -33.88 -18.94 10.22
CA TYR A 288 -34.64 -18.34 11.30
C TYR A 288 -36.04 -17.94 10.84
N LEU A 289 -36.16 -17.19 9.74
CA LEU A 289 -37.46 -16.77 9.20
C LEU A 289 -38.36 -17.93 8.79
N HIS A 290 -37.79 -18.99 8.21
CA HIS A 290 -38.57 -20.17 7.83
C HIS A 290 -39.20 -20.82 9.07
N ASN A 291 -38.42 -20.99 10.13
CA ASN A 291 -38.89 -21.65 11.34
C ASN A 291 -39.78 -20.75 12.21
N ALA A 292 -39.53 -19.44 12.25
CA ALA A 292 -40.38 -18.49 12.96
C ALA A 292 -41.80 -18.36 12.38
N ARG A 293 -42.02 -18.75 11.12
CA ARG A 293 -43.35 -18.75 10.49
C ARG A 293 -44.15 -20.02 10.75
N ASN A 294 -43.48 -21.11 11.10
CA ASN A 294 -44.10 -22.42 11.31
C ASN A 294 -44.47 -22.67 12.79
N ASN A 295 -44.06 -21.77 13.68
CA ASN A 295 -44.41 -21.74 15.10
C ASN A 295 -45.43 -20.64 15.37
#